data_AF-A0A417YPG2-F1
#
_entry.id   AF-A0A417YPG2-F1
#
_cell.length_a   1.000
_cell.length_b   1.000
_cell.length_c   1.000
_cell.angle_alpha   90.00
_cell.angle_beta   90.00
_cell.angle_gamma   90.00
#
_symmetry.space_group_name_H-M   'P 1'
#
loop_
_entity.id
_entity.type
_entity.pdbx_description
1 polymer ?
#
loop_
_entity_poly.entity_id
_entity_poly.type
_entity_poly.pdbx_seq_one_letter_code
_entity_poly.pdbx_strand_id
1 'polypeptide(L)'
;MVIAKFMTPYSELTITEMMNILNLEKDAASAKESMKNICLHSKSQNIQKKGMEYLYIYGFIQELELLIQKNLESDNPSNRLWGGIYRIMVDQRCFKISPIETLDQLAYFRGRYSTKEPELLFLIELIQEKAYQHLNQFDKIGNLMVTHQQYFSEIEERLLVVFFKIRLYKINVVYHIMRNELIMARKYAYRALNMLDSPQLHAHVHTYLGLSYTHDAYESGIYHLDQALKISEDNNLYYMINILENYNIPFLSAHYKMVENIRTADKGEQAHIELAKGNNEKAIDILSEIPSKTPFQLYYLGKAKRDKGLLMKSYNHFIGKRSDYFFSKLPLDAMKKL
;
A
#
# COMPACT_ATOMS: atom_id res chain seq x y z
N MET A 1 19.11 19.17 -26.94
CA MET A 1 18.91 20.62 -26.73
C MET A 1 17.99 20.95 -25.56
N VAL A 2 16.91 20.18 -25.33
CA VAL A 2 15.89 20.48 -24.29
C VAL A 2 16.40 20.25 -22.85
N ILE A 3 17.12 19.15 -22.58
CA ILE A 3 17.65 18.86 -21.23
C ILE A 3 18.61 19.95 -20.74
N ALA A 4 19.44 20.51 -21.63
CA ALA A 4 20.37 21.59 -21.28
C ALA A 4 19.65 22.85 -20.74
N LYS A 5 18.41 23.12 -21.16
CA LYS A 5 17.62 24.27 -20.67
C LYS A 5 17.18 24.09 -19.22
N PHE A 6 16.90 22.85 -18.79
CA PHE A 6 16.45 22.52 -17.44
C PHE A 6 17.58 22.40 -16.40
N MET A 7 18.83 22.33 -16.86
CA MET A 7 20.01 22.08 -16.02
C MET A 7 20.68 23.40 -15.57
N THR A 8 20.07 24.53 -15.89
CA THR A 8 20.55 25.84 -15.45
C THR A 8 20.15 26.08 -13.99
N PRO A 9 21.02 26.71 -13.16
CA PRO A 9 20.68 27.03 -11.77
C PRO A 9 19.53 28.04 -11.63
N TYR A 10 19.13 28.68 -12.74
CA TYR A 10 18.06 29.68 -12.82
C TYR A 10 16.79 29.17 -13.50
N SER A 11 16.64 27.86 -13.69
CA SER A 11 15.39 27.32 -14.20
C SER A 11 14.26 27.58 -13.19
N GLU A 12 13.43 28.58 -13.47
CA GLU A 12 12.21 28.91 -12.70
C GLU A 12 11.10 27.88 -12.88
N LEU A 13 11.25 26.96 -13.85
CA LEU A 13 10.25 25.94 -14.14
C LEU A 13 10.06 24.97 -12.97
N THR A 14 8.80 24.72 -12.66
CA THR A 14 8.32 23.70 -11.73
C THR A 14 8.48 22.30 -12.31
N ILE A 15 8.45 21.27 -11.45
CA ILE A 15 8.48 19.88 -11.94
C ILE A 15 7.24 19.55 -12.77
N THR A 16 6.08 20.17 -12.47
CA THR A 16 4.87 20.09 -13.30
C THR A 16 5.13 20.59 -14.72
N GLU A 17 5.67 21.80 -14.87
CA GLU A 17 5.91 22.40 -16.18
C GLU A 17 6.94 21.61 -16.98
N MET A 18 8.02 21.15 -16.33
CA MET A 18 9.01 20.31 -16.98
C MET A 18 8.42 19.00 -17.48
N MET A 19 7.56 18.35 -16.69
CA MET A 19 6.91 17.09 -17.10
C MET A 19 5.97 17.32 -18.27
N ASN A 20 5.21 18.41 -18.27
CA ASN A 20 4.32 18.77 -19.37
C ASN A 20 5.10 18.99 -20.67
N ILE A 21 6.22 19.72 -20.63
CA ILE A 21 7.08 19.94 -21.80
C ILE A 21 7.63 18.60 -22.31
N LEU A 22 8.15 17.75 -21.42
CA LEU A 22 8.70 16.45 -21.81
C LEU A 22 7.65 15.54 -22.46
N ASN A 23 6.42 15.54 -21.95
CA ASN A 23 5.33 14.74 -22.50
C ASN A 23 4.82 15.24 -23.87
N LEU A 24 5.03 16.52 -24.20
CA LEU A 24 4.70 17.05 -25.53
C LEU A 24 5.75 16.65 -26.58
N GLU A 25 7.00 16.46 -26.17
CA GLU A 25 8.12 16.23 -27.07
C GLU A 25 8.55 14.77 -27.19
N LYS A 26 8.13 13.91 -26.25
CA LYS A 26 8.63 12.55 -26.11
C LYS A 26 7.50 11.59 -25.77
N ASP A 27 7.70 10.31 -26.09
CA ASP A 27 6.88 9.24 -25.56
C ASP A 27 7.00 9.16 -24.03
N ALA A 28 6.01 8.53 -23.39
CA ALA A 28 5.91 8.48 -21.92
C ALA A 28 7.14 7.84 -21.25
N ALA A 29 7.76 6.82 -21.86
CA ALA A 29 8.93 6.16 -21.29
C ALA A 29 10.16 7.07 -21.36
N SER A 30 10.39 7.70 -22.51
CA SER A 30 11.47 8.67 -22.71
C SER A 30 11.31 9.93 -21.86
N ALA A 31 10.08 10.43 -21.69
CA ALA A 31 9.76 11.55 -20.80
C ALA A 31 10.08 11.20 -19.34
N LYS A 32 9.66 10.01 -18.89
CA LYS A 32 9.93 9.50 -17.55
C LYS A 32 11.43 9.42 -17.24
N GLU A 33 12.20 8.82 -18.15
CA GLU A 33 13.65 8.70 -17.99
C GLU A 33 14.35 10.07 -18.03
N SER A 34 13.84 11.00 -18.85
CA SER A 34 14.36 12.37 -18.88
C SER A 34 14.12 13.11 -17.57
N MET A 35 12.92 12.98 -16.99
CA MET A 35 12.58 13.61 -15.71
C MET A 35 13.42 13.03 -14.57
N LYS A 36 13.64 11.71 -14.55
CA LYS A 36 14.57 11.06 -13.60
C LYS A 36 15.95 11.74 -13.63
N ASN A 37 16.50 11.92 -14.83
CA ASN A 37 17.81 12.56 -15.00
C ASN A 37 17.82 14.03 -14.55
N ILE A 38 16.74 14.78 -14.80
CA ILE A 38 16.59 16.16 -14.32
C ILE A 38 16.56 16.20 -12.78
N CYS A 39 15.77 15.34 -12.13
CA CYS A 39 15.69 15.28 -10.67
C CYS A 39 17.05 15.07 -10.01
N LEU A 40 17.89 14.18 -10.56
CA LEU A 40 19.21 13.87 -10.02
C LEU A 40 20.22 15.02 -10.17
N HIS A 41 20.25 15.62 -11.36
CA HIS A 41 21.34 16.50 -11.75
C HIS A 41 21.01 17.99 -11.64
N SER A 42 19.75 18.34 -11.40
CA SER A 42 19.36 19.75 -11.24
C SER A 42 20.10 20.41 -10.07
N LYS A 43 20.45 21.68 -10.28
CA LYS A 43 21.00 22.57 -9.25
C LYS A 43 19.91 23.30 -8.47
N SER A 44 18.66 23.25 -8.93
CA SER A 44 17.53 23.88 -8.24
C SER A 44 17.20 23.14 -6.95
N GLN A 45 17.24 23.86 -5.84
CA GLN A 45 16.86 23.35 -4.53
C GLN A 45 15.42 22.84 -4.51
N ASN A 46 14.51 23.51 -5.22
CA ASN A 46 13.11 23.11 -5.30
C ASN A 46 12.94 21.77 -6.04
N ILE A 47 13.64 21.59 -7.16
CA ILE A 47 13.62 20.34 -7.93
C ILE A 47 14.24 19.20 -7.12
N GLN A 48 15.32 19.46 -6.39
CA GLN A 48 15.93 18.44 -5.53
C GLN A 48 14.99 17.94 -4.43
N LYS A 49 14.13 18.81 -3.87
CA LYS A 49 13.11 18.43 -2.88
C LYS A 49 12.00 17.60 -3.53
N LYS A 50 11.31 18.22 -4.51
CA LYS A 50 10.11 17.67 -5.13
C LYS A 50 10.39 16.45 -6.02
N GLY A 51 11.60 16.39 -6.59
CA GLY A 51 12.08 15.26 -7.38
C GLY A 51 12.20 13.98 -6.57
N MET A 52 12.35 14.04 -5.24
CA MET A 52 12.34 12.83 -4.42
C MET A 52 10.98 12.10 -4.46
N GLU A 53 9.84 12.82 -4.47
CA GLU A 53 8.53 12.17 -4.62
C GLU A 53 8.38 11.53 -6.00
N TYR A 54 8.87 12.23 -7.04
CA TYR A 54 8.88 11.70 -8.40
C TYR A 54 9.62 10.37 -8.47
N LEU A 55 10.86 10.33 -7.98
CA LEU A 55 11.67 9.11 -7.95
C LEU A 55 11.01 8.00 -7.13
N TYR A 56 10.39 8.36 -5.99
CA TYR A 56 9.66 7.43 -5.13
C TYR A 56 8.46 6.77 -5.83
N ILE A 57 7.60 7.58 -6.47
CA ILE A 57 6.37 7.13 -7.12
C ILE A 57 6.66 6.22 -8.31
N TYR A 58 7.68 6.56 -9.11
CA TYR A 58 8.07 5.75 -10.27
C TYR A 58 9.00 4.59 -9.93
N GLY A 59 9.38 4.41 -8.65
CA GLY A 59 10.17 3.26 -8.20
C GLY A 59 11.66 3.35 -8.51
N PHE A 60 12.19 4.54 -8.78
CA PHE A 60 13.62 4.79 -8.99
C PHE A 60 14.36 4.86 -7.63
N ILE A 61 14.41 3.72 -6.93
CA ILE A 61 14.89 3.66 -5.53
C ILE A 61 16.38 3.98 -5.40
N GLN A 62 17.20 3.54 -6.35
CA GLN A 62 18.65 3.82 -6.33
C GLN A 62 18.90 5.31 -6.53
N GLU A 63 18.22 5.92 -7.49
CA GLU A 63 18.27 7.35 -7.76
C GLU A 63 17.72 8.17 -6.60
N LEU A 64 16.64 7.70 -5.95
CA LEU A 64 16.07 8.33 -4.77
C LEU A 64 17.09 8.37 -3.63
N GLU A 65 17.80 7.28 -3.36
CA GLU A 65 18.84 7.21 -2.34
C GLU A 65 19.95 8.25 -2.57
N LEU A 66 20.40 8.40 -3.82
CA LEU A 66 21.39 9.43 -4.20
C LEU A 66 20.86 10.84 -3.94
N LEU A 67 19.60 11.11 -4.32
CA LEU A 67 19.00 12.43 -4.14
C LEU A 67 18.73 12.74 -2.65
N ILE A 68 18.38 11.74 -1.85
CA ILE A 68 18.27 11.88 -0.39
C ILE A 68 19.61 12.31 0.19
N GLN A 69 20.70 11.63 -0.15
CA GLN A 69 22.02 11.96 0.37
C GLN A 69 22.45 13.38 0.00
N LYS A 70 22.24 13.78 -1.26
CA LYS A 70 22.50 15.14 -1.73
C LYS A 70 21.72 16.20 -0.95
N ASN A 71 20.45 15.92 -0.62
CA ASN A 71 19.62 16.84 0.16
C ASN A 71 20.06 16.91 1.64
N LEU A 72 20.51 15.79 2.23
CA LEU A 72 21.04 15.76 3.60
C LEU A 72 22.32 16.60 3.76
N GLU A 73 23.15 16.64 2.72
CA GLU A 73 24.41 17.38 2.68
C GLU A 73 24.25 18.85 2.21
N SER A 74 23.03 19.26 1.83
CA SER A 74 22.78 20.60 1.30
C SER A 74 22.94 21.69 2.36
N ASP A 75 23.51 22.84 1.97
CA ASP A 75 23.58 24.04 2.81
C ASP A 75 22.18 24.63 3.12
N ASN A 76 21.19 24.37 2.27
CA ASN A 76 19.80 24.78 2.50
C ASN A 76 19.13 23.93 3.62
N PRO A 77 18.67 24.54 4.73
CA PRO A 77 17.99 23.81 5.82
C PRO A 77 16.73 23.06 5.40
N SER A 78 15.90 23.64 4.52
CA SER A 78 14.68 23.00 4.01
C SER A 78 14.99 21.72 3.23
N ASN A 79 16.02 21.74 2.37
CA ASN A 79 16.48 20.54 1.67
C ASN A 79 16.92 19.45 2.65
N ARG A 80 17.67 19.78 3.72
CA ARG A 80 18.05 18.81 4.76
C ARG A 80 16.85 18.19 5.46
N LEU A 81 15.81 18.99 5.75
CA LEU A 81 14.56 18.49 6.33
C LEU A 81 13.86 17.49 5.40
N TRP A 82 13.74 17.82 4.12
CA TRP A 82 13.19 16.91 3.12
C TRP A 82 14.01 15.62 3.03
N GLY A 83 15.34 15.71 2.93
CA GLY A 83 16.23 14.55 2.92
C GLY A 83 16.02 13.66 4.14
N GLY A 84 15.88 14.25 5.33
CA GLY A 84 15.60 13.52 6.57
C GLY A 84 14.27 12.78 6.55
N ILE A 85 13.18 13.43 6.12
CA ILE A 85 11.86 12.79 6.03
C ILE A 85 11.82 11.67 4.98
N TYR A 86 12.45 11.86 3.82
CA TYR A 86 12.54 10.82 2.81
C TYR A 86 13.40 9.64 3.27
N ARG A 87 14.47 9.88 4.04
CA ARG A 87 15.26 8.81 4.68
C ARG A 87 14.37 7.94 5.57
N ILE A 88 13.59 8.55 6.46
CA ILE A 88 12.62 7.83 7.32
C ILE A 88 11.65 7.00 6.47
N MET A 89 11.10 7.60 5.40
CA MET A 89 10.16 6.91 4.51
C MET A 89 10.78 5.69 3.81
N VAL A 90 12.00 5.79 3.31
CA VAL A 90 12.69 4.69 2.64
C VAL A 90 13.06 3.60 3.63
N ASP A 91 13.55 3.95 4.81
CA ASP A 91 13.91 2.97 5.84
C ASP A 91 12.67 2.22 6.35
N GLN A 92 11.52 2.90 6.47
CA GLN A 92 10.23 2.26 6.75
C GLN A 92 9.82 1.31 5.61
N ARG A 93 9.90 1.74 4.34
CA ARG A 93 9.53 0.93 3.18
C ARG A 93 10.38 -0.34 3.07
N CYS A 94 11.65 -0.24 3.42
CA CYS A 94 12.62 -1.34 3.37
C CYS A 94 12.67 -2.16 4.67
N PHE A 95 11.76 -1.92 5.62
CA PHE A 95 11.71 -2.59 6.94
C PHE A 95 13.03 -2.51 7.72
N LYS A 96 13.83 -1.47 7.51
CA LYS A 96 15.05 -1.21 8.30
C LYS A 96 14.74 -0.65 9.68
N ILE A 97 13.57 -0.02 9.82
CA ILE A 97 13.03 0.47 11.08
C ILE A 97 11.63 -0.10 11.29
N SER A 98 11.27 -0.34 12.54
CA SER A 98 9.94 -0.77 12.94
C SER A 98 8.92 0.36 12.80
N PRO A 99 7.61 0.04 12.77
CA PRO A 99 6.57 1.05 12.78
C PRO A 99 6.62 1.98 14.01
N ILE A 100 7.01 1.46 15.18
CA ILE A 100 7.13 2.25 16.41
C ILE A 100 8.31 3.23 16.29
N GLU A 101 9.48 2.75 15.88
CA GLU A 101 10.65 3.61 15.65
C GLU A 101 10.36 4.68 14.60
N THR A 102 9.56 4.37 13.57
CA THR A 102 9.12 5.36 12.59
C THR A 102 8.34 6.49 13.27
N LEU A 103 7.37 6.16 14.13
CA LEU A 103 6.56 7.14 14.85
C LEU A 103 7.43 7.99 15.79
N ASP A 104 8.38 7.37 16.49
CA ASP A 104 9.30 8.06 17.40
C ASP A 104 10.20 9.04 16.63
N GLN A 105 10.72 8.65 15.47
CA GLN A 105 11.54 9.54 14.62
C GLN A 105 10.73 10.72 14.08
N LEU A 106 9.47 10.50 13.67
CA LEU A 106 8.58 11.59 13.23
C LEU A 106 8.20 12.53 14.38
N ALA A 107 7.95 11.99 15.58
CA ALA A 107 7.68 12.78 16.77
C ALA A 107 8.90 13.64 17.18
N TYR A 108 10.09 13.04 17.18
CA TYR A 108 11.34 13.76 17.39
C TYR A 108 11.54 14.87 16.36
N PHE A 109 11.29 14.58 15.08
CA PHE A 109 11.39 15.55 14.00
C PHE A 109 10.46 16.75 14.25
N ARG A 110 9.18 16.50 14.59
CA ARG A 110 8.19 17.55 14.90
C ARG A 110 8.55 18.37 16.14
N GLY A 111 9.18 17.76 17.14
CA GLY A 111 9.61 18.45 18.35
C GLY A 111 10.85 19.33 18.14
N ARG A 112 11.71 18.98 17.17
CA ARG A 112 13.00 19.65 16.93
C ARG A 112 12.97 20.66 15.79
N TYR A 113 12.15 20.42 14.77
CA TYR A 113 12.15 21.21 13.55
C TYR A 113 10.76 21.78 13.26
N SER A 114 10.72 23.00 12.72
CA SER A 114 9.49 23.62 12.23
C SER A 114 9.59 23.84 10.73
N THR A 115 8.48 23.59 10.03
CA THR A 115 8.32 23.87 8.60
C THR A 115 6.89 24.31 8.33
N LYS A 116 6.72 25.19 7.35
CA LYS A 116 5.42 25.61 6.83
C LYS A 116 5.14 25.07 5.42
N GLU A 117 6.01 24.20 4.92
CA GLU A 117 5.85 23.60 3.59
C GLU A 117 4.75 22.53 3.64
N PRO A 118 3.58 22.77 3.01
CA PRO A 118 2.43 21.87 3.12
C PRO A 118 2.72 20.49 2.53
N GLU A 119 3.60 20.40 1.51
CA GLU A 119 4.01 19.13 0.91
C GLU A 119 4.76 18.23 1.90
N LEU A 120 5.68 18.82 2.68
CA LEU A 120 6.48 18.08 3.65
C LEU A 120 5.62 17.64 4.84
N LEU A 121 4.72 18.52 5.29
CA LEU A 121 3.77 18.20 6.36
C LEU A 121 2.83 17.06 5.93
N PHE A 122 2.30 17.10 4.71
CA PHE A 122 1.45 16.03 4.20
C PHE A 122 2.23 14.72 4.01
N LEU A 123 3.49 14.78 3.56
CA LEU A 123 4.35 13.61 3.46
C LEU A 123 4.56 12.93 4.83
N ILE A 124 4.75 13.71 5.90
CA ILE A 124 4.85 13.19 7.26
C ILE A 124 3.57 12.43 7.65
N GLU A 125 2.39 12.99 7.36
CA GLU A 125 1.12 12.33 7.61
C GLU A 125 1.02 10.99 6.84
N LEU A 126 1.47 10.93 5.58
CA LEU A 126 1.48 9.69 4.80
C LEU A 126 2.42 8.62 5.39
N ILE A 127 3.58 9.00 5.93
CA ILE A 127 4.53 8.07 6.55
C ILE A 127 3.98 7.57 7.89
N GLN A 128 3.39 8.47 8.68
CA GLN A 128 2.76 8.17 9.96
C GLN A 128 1.58 7.20 9.78
N GLU A 129 0.74 7.44 8.78
CA GLU A 129 -0.37 6.57 8.39
C GLU A 129 0.13 5.15 8.10
N LYS A 130 1.20 5.02 7.32
CA LYS A 130 1.74 3.72 6.95
C LYS A 130 2.23 2.94 8.17
N ALA A 131 2.80 3.63 9.15
CA ALA A 131 3.19 3.01 10.43
C ALA A 131 1.95 2.52 11.20
N TYR A 132 0.88 3.29 11.26
CA TYR A 132 -0.37 2.88 11.90
C TYR A 132 -1.03 1.67 11.22
N GLN A 133 -0.99 1.58 9.89
CA GLN A 133 -1.45 0.38 9.19
C GLN A 133 -0.69 -0.88 9.64
N HIS A 134 0.64 -0.81 9.74
CA HIS A 134 1.46 -1.94 10.18
C HIS A 134 1.19 -2.34 11.64
N LEU A 135 0.77 -1.39 12.47
CA LEU A 135 0.35 -1.62 13.86
C LEU A 135 -1.13 -2.03 13.99
N ASN A 136 -1.87 -2.14 12.88
CA ASN A 136 -3.32 -2.31 12.83
C ASN A 136 -4.12 -1.24 13.59
N GLN A 137 -3.59 -0.03 13.71
CA GLN A 137 -4.24 1.11 14.38
C GLN A 137 -5.04 1.94 13.38
N PHE A 138 -6.04 1.30 12.75
CA PHE A 138 -6.83 1.92 11.67
C PHE A 138 -7.71 3.07 12.15
N ASP A 139 -8.02 3.12 13.44
CA ASP A 139 -8.67 4.26 14.10
C ASP A 139 -7.89 5.56 13.93
N LYS A 140 -6.55 5.49 13.94
CA LYS A 140 -5.67 6.67 13.82
C LYS A 140 -5.54 7.22 12.41
N ILE A 141 -6.03 6.48 11.40
CA ILE A 141 -5.96 6.86 9.98
C ILE A 141 -7.10 7.83 9.61
N GLY A 142 -8.21 7.82 10.38
CA GLY A 142 -9.39 8.63 10.09
C GLY A 142 -9.10 10.13 9.99
N ASN A 143 -8.12 10.64 10.75
CA ASN A 143 -7.74 12.06 10.69
C ASN A 143 -7.26 12.49 9.30
N LEU A 144 -6.41 11.68 8.66
CA LEU A 144 -5.92 11.95 7.31
C LEU A 144 -7.07 12.02 6.29
N MET A 145 -8.11 11.20 6.49
CA MET A 145 -9.29 11.18 5.60
C MET A 145 -10.07 12.50 5.66
N VAL A 146 -9.97 13.26 6.75
CA VAL A 146 -10.68 14.53 6.92
C VAL A 146 -9.80 15.74 6.56
N THR A 147 -8.51 15.69 6.87
CA THR A 147 -7.62 16.87 6.75
C THR A 147 -6.92 17.01 5.40
N HIS A 148 -6.85 15.96 4.58
CA HIS A 148 -6.07 15.98 3.33
C HIS A 148 -6.46 17.10 2.35
N GLN A 149 -7.73 17.52 2.32
CA GLN A 149 -8.18 18.57 1.41
C GLN A 149 -7.55 19.93 1.71
N GLN A 150 -7.31 20.22 3.00
CA GLN A 150 -6.66 21.47 3.43
C GLN A 150 -5.22 21.53 2.91
N TYR A 151 -4.48 20.43 3.05
CA TYR A 151 -3.14 20.32 2.46
C TYR A 151 -3.16 20.50 0.94
N PHE A 152 -4.08 19.84 0.24
CA PHE A 152 -4.14 19.95 -1.23
C PHE A 152 -4.51 21.34 -1.75
N SER A 153 -5.24 22.14 -0.97
CA SER A 153 -5.49 23.54 -1.32
C SER A 153 -4.26 24.43 -1.15
N GLU A 154 -3.34 24.08 -0.25
CA GLU A 154 -2.14 24.85 0.07
C GLU A 154 -0.94 24.47 -0.80
N ILE A 155 -0.91 23.26 -1.37
CA ILE A 155 0.18 22.81 -2.24
C ILE A 155 0.08 23.44 -3.62
N GLU A 156 1.08 24.26 -3.97
CA GLU A 156 1.21 24.90 -5.29
C GLU A 156 1.60 23.90 -6.38
N GLU A 157 2.50 22.95 -6.06
CA GLU A 157 3.02 21.98 -7.03
C GLU A 157 1.98 20.92 -7.42
N ARG A 158 1.34 21.11 -8.57
CA ARG A 158 0.22 20.27 -9.01
C ARG A 158 0.60 18.81 -9.23
N LEU A 159 1.81 18.54 -9.75
CA LEU A 159 2.29 17.17 -9.92
C LEU A 159 2.42 16.43 -8.57
N LEU A 160 2.88 17.12 -7.52
CA LEU A 160 2.92 16.53 -6.17
C LEU A 160 1.53 16.25 -5.62
N VAL A 161 0.55 17.12 -5.85
CA VAL A 161 -0.84 16.85 -5.48
C VAL A 161 -1.35 15.58 -6.16
N VAL A 162 -1.00 15.35 -7.43
CA VAL A 162 -1.36 14.11 -8.15
C VAL A 162 -0.72 12.89 -7.49
N PHE A 163 0.57 12.94 -7.19
CA PHE A 163 1.30 11.85 -6.51
C PHE A 163 0.75 11.54 -5.13
N PHE A 164 0.48 12.57 -4.33
CA PHE A 164 -0.12 12.44 -3.03
C PHE A 164 -1.55 11.89 -3.08
N LYS A 165 -2.35 12.27 -4.08
CA LYS A 165 -3.67 11.68 -4.32
C LYS A 165 -3.60 10.18 -4.62
N ILE A 166 -2.63 9.74 -5.42
CA ILE A 166 -2.42 8.30 -5.71
C ILE A 166 -2.17 7.54 -4.41
N ARG A 167 -1.25 8.03 -3.57
CA ARG A 167 -0.94 7.43 -2.26
C ARG A 167 -2.16 7.42 -1.35
N LEU A 168 -2.89 8.53 -1.29
CA LEU A 168 -4.10 8.67 -0.49
C LEU A 168 -5.20 7.71 -0.94
N TYR A 169 -5.41 7.51 -2.25
CA TYR A 169 -6.42 6.57 -2.74
C TYR A 169 -6.07 5.13 -2.35
N LYS A 170 -4.80 4.73 -2.42
CA LYS A 170 -4.36 3.42 -1.93
C LYS A 170 -4.69 3.25 -0.44
N ILE A 171 -4.44 4.28 0.37
CA ILE A 171 -4.77 4.27 1.80
C ILE A 171 -6.29 4.13 2.00
N ASN A 172 -7.08 4.91 1.25
CA ASN A 172 -8.54 4.87 1.33
C ASN A 172 -9.10 3.48 1.02
N VAL A 173 -8.55 2.78 0.02
CA VAL A 173 -8.96 1.40 -0.31
C VAL A 173 -8.83 0.51 0.92
N VAL A 174 -7.66 0.50 1.56
CA VAL A 174 -7.40 -0.33 2.74
C VAL A 174 -8.28 0.10 3.91
N TYR A 175 -8.32 1.40 4.21
CA TYR A 175 -9.11 1.94 5.31
C TYR A 175 -10.59 1.54 5.22
N HIS A 176 -11.21 1.75 4.05
CA HIS A 176 -12.62 1.43 3.84
C HIS A 176 -12.87 -0.09 3.82
N ILE A 177 -11.94 -0.92 3.34
CA ILE A 177 -12.07 -2.38 3.47
C ILE A 177 -12.06 -2.77 4.95
N MET A 178 -11.10 -2.30 5.74
CA MET A 178 -11.01 -2.65 7.15
C MET A 178 -12.26 -2.23 7.92
N ARG A 179 -12.92 -1.14 7.51
CA ARG A 179 -14.18 -0.62 8.07
C ARG A 179 -15.45 -1.31 7.52
N ASN A 180 -15.30 -2.24 6.57
CA ASN A 180 -16.41 -2.88 5.85
C ASN A 180 -17.28 -1.90 5.03
N GLU A 181 -16.66 -0.86 4.47
CA GLU A 181 -17.28 0.18 3.65
C GLU A 181 -16.98 -0.04 2.14
N LEU A 182 -17.42 -1.19 1.62
CA LEU A 182 -16.96 -1.73 0.33
C LEU A 182 -17.24 -0.84 -0.89
N ILE A 183 -18.37 -0.11 -0.90
CA ILE A 183 -18.70 0.82 -1.98
C ILE A 183 -17.62 1.90 -2.09
N MET A 184 -17.21 2.46 -0.94
CA MET A 184 -16.15 3.48 -0.89
C MET A 184 -14.79 2.89 -1.24
N ALA A 185 -14.47 1.71 -0.71
CA ALA A 185 -13.22 1.01 -1.05
C ALA A 185 -13.08 0.80 -2.56
N ARG A 186 -14.09 0.22 -3.22
CA ARG A 186 -14.07 -0.05 -4.67
C ARG A 186 -14.02 1.26 -5.48
N LYS A 187 -14.75 2.30 -5.06
CA LYS A 187 -14.68 3.64 -5.69
C LYS A 187 -13.26 4.18 -5.70
N TYR A 188 -12.55 4.13 -4.57
CA TYR A 188 -11.16 4.61 -4.52
C TYR A 188 -10.18 3.70 -5.25
N ALA A 189 -10.43 2.39 -5.28
CA ALA A 189 -9.64 1.45 -6.06
C ALA A 189 -9.70 1.78 -7.56
N TYR A 190 -10.91 1.93 -8.12
CA TYR A 190 -11.06 2.32 -9.52
C TYR A 190 -10.49 3.71 -9.81
N ARG A 191 -10.54 4.65 -8.87
CA ARG A 191 -9.83 5.93 -9.02
C ARG A 191 -8.32 5.73 -9.10
N ALA A 192 -7.74 4.92 -8.22
CA ALA A 192 -6.30 4.65 -8.22
C ALA A 192 -5.82 4.00 -9.53
N LEU A 193 -6.57 3.04 -10.08
CA LEU A 193 -6.26 2.39 -11.36
C LEU A 193 -6.23 3.35 -12.56
N ASN A 194 -6.95 4.47 -12.48
CA ASN A 194 -7.02 5.44 -13.58
C ASN A 194 -6.01 6.59 -13.47
N MET A 195 -5.17 6.61 -12.42
CA MET A 195 -4.30 7.76 -12.15
C MET A 195 -2.86 7.62 -12.62
N LEU A 196 -2.28 6.41 -12.53
CA LEU A 196 -0.88 6.18 -12.84
C LEU A 196 -0.69 4.78 -13.39
N ASP A 197 -0.03 4.69 -14.54
CA ASP A 197 0.42 3.43 -15.10
C ASP A 197 1.64 2.90 -14.31
N SER A 198 1.33 2.28 -13.17
CA SER A 198 2.30 1.64 -12.28
C SER A 198 1.88 0.20 -12.06
N PRO A 199 2.63 -0.78 -12.59
CA PRO A 199 2.31 -2.20 -12.40
C PRO A 199 2.17 -2.58 -10.92
N GLN A 200 3.04 -2.04 -10.06
CA GLN A 200 2.97 -2.28 -8.62
C GLN A 200 1.69 -1.72 -7.99
N LEU A 201 1.27 -0.51 -8.38
CA LEU A 201 0.01 0.06 -7.91
C LEU A 201 -1.17 -0.78 -8.39
N HIS A 202 -1.21 -1.13 -9.68
CA HIS A 202 -2.30 -1.89 -10.27
C HIS A 202 -2.44 -3.27 -9.64
N ALA A 203 -1.35 -4.03 -9.52
CA ALA A 203 -1.38 -5.33 -8.85
C ALA A 203 -1.91 -5.22 -7.42
N HIS A 204 -1.45 -4.22 -6.65
CA HIS A 204 -1.91 -3.99 -5.29
C HIS A 204 -3.41 -3.65 -5.24
N VAL A 205 -3.88 -2.73 -6.09
CA VAL A 205 -5.29 -2.31 -6.10
C VAL A 205 -6.21 -3.43 -6.57
N HIS A 206 -5.82 -4.18 -7.60
CA HIS A 206 -6.53 -5.38 -8.05
C HIS A 206 -6.61 -6.44 -6.93
N THR A 207 -5.54 -6.62 -6.15
CA THR A 207 -5.55 -7.53 -4.99
C THR A 207 -6.66 -7.15 -4.01
N TYR A 208 -6.76 -5.87 -3.62
CA TYR A 208 -7.79 -5.40 -2.69
C TYR A 208 -9.19 -5.42 -3.31
N LEU A 209 -9.33 -5.15 -4.61
CA LEU A 209 -10.61 -5.33 -5.31
C LEU A 209 -11.06 -6.79 -5.22
N GLY A 210 -10.17 -7.74 -5.53
CA GLY A 210 -10.46 -9.17 -5.46
C GLY A 210 -10.92 -9.61 -4.07
N LEU A 211 -10.17 -9.22 -3.04
CA LEU A 211 -10.55 -9.50 -1.65
C LEU A 211 -11.85 -8.81 -1.24
N SER A 212 -12.15 -7.63 -1.77
CA SER A 212 -13.39 -6.91 -1.43
C SER A 212 -14.65 -7.68 -1.83
N TYR A 213 -14.57 -8.62 -2.77
CA TYR A 213 -15.70 -9.45 -3.22
C TYR A 213 -15.88 -10.74 -2.40
N THR A 214 -15.10 -10.96 -1.33
CA THR A 214 -15.14 -12.18 -0.50
C THR A 214 -16.57 -12.57 -0.05
N HIS A 215 -17.42 -11.59 0.24
CA HIS A 215 -18.80 -11.84 0.71
C HIS A 215 -19.87 -11.65 -0.38
N ASP A 216 -19.47 -11.38 -1.63
CA ASP A 216 -20.38 -10.94 -2.69
C ASP A 216 -20.39 -11.96 -3.86
N ALA A 217 -19.29 -12.07 -4.63
CA ALA A 217 -19.25 -12.85 -5.86
C ALA A 217 -17.84 -13.40 -6.14
N TYR A 218 -17.74 -14.71 -6.36
CA TYR A 218 -16.47 -15.39 -6.65
C TYR A 218 -15.85 -14.89 -7.95
N GLU A 219 -16.64 -14.79 -9.02
CA GLU A 219 -16.19 -14.46 -10.37
C GLU A 219 -15.56 -13.07 -10.43
N SER A 220 -16.18 -12.10 -9.73
CA SER A 220 -15.62 -10.74 -9.62
C SER A 220 -14.33 -10.74 -8.82
N GLY A 221 -14.31 -11.49 -7.71
CA GLY A 221 -13.14 -11.59 -6.84
C GLY A 221 -11.94 -12.20 -7.55
N ILE A 222 -12.12 -13.37 -8.17
CA ILE A 222 -11.04 -14.12 -8.82
C ILE A 222 -10.55 -13.39 -10.06
N TYR A 223 -11.43 -12.76 -10.85
CA TYR A 223 -11.02 -11.91 -11.98
C TYR A 223 -9.98 -10.87 -11.56
N HIS A 224 -10.23 -10.14 -10.47
CA HIS A 224 -9.29 -9.13 -10.00
C HIS A 224 -8.00 -9.75 -9.43
N LEU A 225 -8.06 -10.88 -8.73
CA LEU A 225 -6.85 -11.56 -8.24
C LEU A 225 -5.98 -12.08 -9.40
N ASP A 226 -6.60 -12.60 -10.47
CA ASP A 226 -5.90 -13.07 -11.67
C ASP A 226 -5.25 -11.90 -12.43
N GLN A 227 -5.94 -10.76 -12.54
CA GLN A 227 -5.33 -9.54 -13.08
C GLN A 227 -4.13 -9.10 -12.23
N ALA A 228 -4.24 -9.14 -10.90
CA ALA A 228 -3.11 -8.81 -10.03
C ALA A 228 -1.92 -9.76 -10.22
N LEU A 229 -2.19 -11.06 -10.39
CA LEU A 229 -1.17 -12.08 -10.59
C LEU A 229 -0.46 -11.88 -11.93
N LYS A 230 -1.23 -11.75 -13.02
CA LYS A 230 -0.69 -11.50 -14.36
C LYS A 230 0.21 -10.26 -14.40
N ILE A 231 -0.26 -9.13 -13.84
CA ILE A 231 0.54 -7.90 -13.78
C ILE A 231 1.83 -8.14 -12.97
N SER A 232 1.74 -8.91 -11.89
CA SER A 232 2.89 -9.21 -11.04
C SER A 232 3.92 -10.10 -11.76
N GLU A 233 3.48 -11.11 -12.51
CA GLU A 233 4.34 -11.99 -13.32
C GLU A 233 5.01 -11.21 -14.45
N ASP A 234 4.25 -10.45 -15.23
CA ASP A 234 4.74 -9.63 -16.35
C ASP A 234 5.81 -8.61 -15.91
N ASN A 235 5.82 -8.25 -14.62
CA ASN A 235 6.72 -7.23 -14.05
C ASN A 235 7.65 -7.78 -12.96
N ASN A 236 7.78 -9.10 -12.81
CA ASN A 236 8.67 -9.76 -11.82
C ASN A 236 8.46 -9.27 -10.36
N LEU A 237 7.21 -9.01 -9.97
CA LEU A 237 6.86 -8.60 -8.61
C LEU A 237 6.76 -9.81 -7.66
N TYR A 238 7.87 -10.52 -7.46
CA TYR A 238 7.90 -11.84 -6.77
C TYR A 238 7.20 -11.88 -5.41
N TYR A 239 7.30 -10.81 -4.61
CA TYR A 239 6.59 -10.72 -3.34
C TYR A 239 5.06 -10.75 -3.50
N MET A 240 4.54 -10.06 -4.52
CA MET A 240 3.10 -10.06 -4.82
C MET A 240 2.64 -11.41 -5.38
N ILE A 241 3.43 -12.01 -6.28
CA ILE A 241 3.17 -13.36 -6.81
C ILE A 241 3.02 -14.34 -5.64
N ASN A 242 3.99 -14.37 -4.72
CA ASN A 242 3.94 -15.24 -3.55
C ASN A 242 2.68 -15.01 -2.69
N ILE A 243 2.30 -13.74 -2.45
CA ILE A 243 1.08 -13.41 -1.69
C ILE A 243 -0.18 -13.90 -2.41
N LEU A 244 -0.27 -13.68 -3.72
CA LEU A 244 -1.45 -14.01 -4.51
C LEU A 244 -1.64 -15.53 -4.60
N GLU A 245 -0.59 -16.25 -4.96
CA GLU A 245 -0.62 -17.70 -5.17
C GLU A 245 -0.77 -18.49 -3.86
N ASN A 246 -0.14 -18.05 -2.77
CA ASN A 246 -0.13 -18.83 -1.53
C ASN A 246 -1.21 -18.41 -0.53
N TYR A 247 -1.77 -17.20 -0.66
CA TYR A 247 -2.71 -16.67 0.33
C TYR A 247 -4.04 -16.25 -0.31
N ASN A 248 -4.04 -15.25 -1.19
CA ASN A 248 -5.29 -14.60 -1.59
C ASN A 248 -6.16 -15.44 -2.53
N ILE A 249 -5.58 -16.04 -3.57
CA ILE A 249 -6.30 -16.91 -4.52
C ILE A 249 -6.77 -18.18 -3.81
N PRO A 250 -5.93 -18.89 -3.03
CA PRO A 250 -6.37 -20.03 -2.22
C PRO A 250 -7.50 -19.69 -1.25
N PHE A 251 -7.37 -18.57 -0.53
CA PHE A 251 -8.37 -18.12 0.44
C PHE A 251 -9.73 -17.92 -0.22
N LEU A 252 -9.80 -17.13 -1.29
CA LEU A 252 -11.04 -16.82 -1.97
C LEU A 252 -11.68 -18.08 -2.56
N SER A 253 -10.86 -18.91 -3.21
CA SER A 253 -11.30 -20.15 -3.83
C SER A 253 -11.85 -21.14 -2.80
N ALA A 254 -11.17 -21.30 -1.66
CA ALA A 254 -11.64 -22.14 -0.55
C ALA A 254 -12.91 -21.59 0.11
N HIS A 255 -13.03 -20.26 0.24
CA HIS A 255 -14.24 -19.63 0.76
C HIS A 255 -15.49 -20.01 -0.05
N TYR A 256 -15.37 -20.00 -1.38
CA TYR A 256 -16.44 -20.35 -2.32
C TYR A 256 -16.50 -21.84 -2.69
N LYS A 257 -15.65 -22.69 -2.10
CA LYS A 257 -15.51 -24.13 -2.43
C LYS A 257 -15.10 -24.42 -3.89
N MET A 258 -14.46 -23.45 -4.55
CA MET A 258 -13.94 -23.56 -5.92
C MET A 258 -12.46 -23.95 -5.89
N VAL A 259 -12.13 -25.09 -5.28
CA VAL A 259 -10.73 -25.48 -4.97
C VAL A 259 -10.12 -26.50 -5.92
N GLU A 260 -10.77 -26.76 -7.04
CA GLU A 260 -10.21 -27.62 -8.08
C GLU A 260 -8.94 -26.97 -8.64
N ASN A 261 -7.84 -27.72 -8.69
CA ASN A 261 -6.52 -27.26 -9.14
C ASN A 261 -5.86 -26.13 -8.33
N ILE A 262 -6.45 -25.72 -7.21
CA ILE A 262 -5.84 -24.74 -6.30
C ILE A 262 -4.75 -25.40 -5.46
N ARG A 263 -3.58 -24.76 -5.39
CA ARG A 263 -2.41 -25.20 -4.63
C ARG A 263 -1.83 -24.03 -3.85
N THR A 264 -1.21 -24.33 -2.72
CA THR A 264 -0.49 -23.35 -1.88
C THR A 264 0.53 -24.06 -1.01
N ALA A 265 1.65 -23.39 -0.74
CA ALA A 265 2.64 -23.82 0.24
C ALA A 265 2.27 -23.41 1.68
N ASP A 266 1.30 -22.51 1.88
CA ASP A 266 0.88 -22.08 3.21
C ASP A 266 0.01 -23.15 3.90
N LYS A 267 0.44 -23.63 5.07
CA LYS A 267 -0.30 -24.66 5.83
C LYS A 267 -1.71 -24.21 6.24
N GLY A 268 -1.89 -22.93 6.56
CA GLY A 268 -3.19 -22.39 6.95
C GLY A 268 -4.19 -22.46 5.79
N GLU A 269 -3.76 -22.04 4.59
CA GLU A 269 -4.60 -22.12 3.40
C GLU A 269 -4.75 -23.55 2.86
N GLN A 270 -3.75 -24.43 3.03
CA GLN A 270 -3.92 -25.88 2.79
C GLN A 270 -5.07 -26.44 3.64
N ALA A 271 -5.12 -26.10 4.92
CA ALA A 271 -6.21 -26.53 5.79
C ALA A 271 -7.58 -25.95 5.37
N HIS A 272 -7.60 -24.70 4.89
CA HIS A 272 -8.83 -24.09 4.37
C HIS A 272 -9.33 -24.81 3.11
N ILE A 273 -8.42 -25.20 2.21
CA ILE A 273 -8.74 -26.02 1.03
C ILE A 273 -9.31 -27.38 1.43
N GLU A 274 -8.68 -28.07 2.39
CA GLU A 274 -9.20 -29.36 2.87
C GLU A 274 -10.59 -29.22 3.51
N LEU A 275 -10.81 -28.16 4.28
CA LEU A 275 -12.13 -27.81 4.81
C LEU A 275 -13.15 -27.55 3.69
N ALA A 276 -12.76 -26.89 2.61
CA ALA A 276 -13.63 -26.64 1.45
C ALA A 276 -14.03 -27.93 0.71
N LYS A 277 -13.14 -28.93 0.70
CA LYS A 277 -13.38 -30.29 0.18
C LYS A 277 -14.25 -31.16 1.11
N GLY A 278 -14.49 -30.72 2.35
CA GLY A 278 -15.20 -31.49 3.38
C GLY A 278 -14.31 -32.38 4.25
N ASN A 279 -12.99 -32.31 4.09
CA ASN A 279 -12.01 -33.12 4.81
C ASN A 279 -11.68 -32.49 6.18
N ASN A 280 -12.65 -32.48 7.09
CA ASN A 280 -12.55 -31.79 8.37
C ASN A 280 -11.40 -32.29 9.25
N GLU A 281 -11.20 -33.61 9.34
CA GLU A 281 -10.15 -34.23 10.17
C GLU A 281 -8.76 -33.77 9.71
N LYS A 282 -8.49 -33.87 8.41
CA LYS A 282 -7.22 -33.41 7.83
C LYS A 282 -6.99 -31.91 8.05
N ALA A 283 -8.03 -31.09 7.94
CA ALA A 283 -7.92 -29.66 8.27
C ALA A 283 -7.58 -29.43 9.75
N ILE A 284 -8.16 -30.22 10.67
CA ILE A 284 -7.85 -30.17 12.10
C ILE A 284 -6.40 -30.55 12.36
N ASP A 285 -5.91 -31.62 11.74
CA ASP A 285 -4.53 -32.11 11.91
C ASP A 285 -3.53 -31.04 11.49
N ILE A 286 -3.67 -30.50 10.26
CA ILE A 286 -2.80 -29.44 9.74
C ILE A 286 -2.81 -28.22 10.67
N LEU A 287 -3.99 -27.77 11.10
CA LEU A 287 -4.12 -26.58 11.96
C LEU A 287 -3.58 -26.83 13.38
N SER A 288 -3.61 -28.08 13.87
CA SER A 288 -3.12 -28.42 15.21
C SER A 288 -1.60 -28.31 15.30
N GLU A 289 -0.89 -28.53 14.20
CA GLU A 289 0.57 -28.34 14.11
C GLU A 289 1.01 -26.87 14.14
N ILE A 290 0.11 -25.92 13.87
CA ILE A 290 0.46 -24.49 13.83
C ILE A 290 0.48 -23.91 15.26
N PRO A 291 1.65 -23.48 15.79
CA PRO A 291 1.78 -23.11 17.20
C PRO A 291 1.03 -21.82 17.54
N SER A 292 1.15 -20.79 16.69
CA SER A 292 0.45 -19.51 16.85
C SER A 292 -0.52 -19.29 15.70
N LYS A 293 -1.81 -19.29 16.01
CA LYS A 293 -2.89 -19.25 15.00
C LYS A 293 -3.31 -17.82 14.70
N THR A 294 -3.38 -17.48 13.42
CA THR A 294 -3.99 -16.24 12.95
C THR A 294 -5.51 -16.26 13.17
N PRO A 295 -6.21 -15.12 13.08
CA PRO A 295 -7.66 -15.08 13.19
C PRO A 295 -8.35 -15.96 12.12
N PHE A 296 -7.81 -15.99 10.90
CA PHE A 296 -8.26 -16.88 9.82
C PHE A 296 -8.10 -18.36 10.19
N GLN A 297 -6.93 -18.75 10.71
CA GLN A 297 -6.68 -20.15 11.11
C GLN A 297 -7.56 -20.58 12.29
N LEU A 298 -7.86 -19.68 13.24
CA LEU A 298 -8.85 -19.93 14.29
C LEU A 298 -10.26 -20.11 13.71
N TYR A 299 -10.62 -19.31 12.70
CA TYR A 299 -11.87 -19.44 11.97
C TYR A 299 -11.97 -20.79 11.25
N TYR A 300 -10.93 -21.20 10.53
CA TYR A 300 -10.87 -22.51 9.85
C TYR A 300 -11.02 -23.65 10.86
N LEU A 301 -10.28 -23.59 11.97
CA LEU A 301 -10.32 -24.63 13.01
C LEU A 301 -11.70 -24.71 13.69
N GLY A 302 -12.30 -23.56 14.00
CA GLY A 302 -13.63 -23.48 14.57
C GLY A 302 -14.70 -24.06 13.64
N LYS A 303 -14.59 -23.82 12.32
CA LYS A 303 -15.46 -24.47 11.33
C LYS A 303 -15.26 -25.98 11.30
N ALA A 304 -14.02 -26.45 11.22
CA ALA A 304 -13.72 -27.88 11.12
C ALA A 304 -14.20 -28.66 12.36
N LYS A 305 -14.05 -28.07 13.56
CA LYS A 305 -14.49 -28.66 14.83
C LYS A 305 -15.96 -28.40 15.18
N ARG A 306 -16.67 -27.57 14.41
CA ARG A 306 -18.00 -27.03 14.75
C ARG A 306 -18.04 -26.36 16.14
N ASP A 307 -16.95 -25.68 16.50
CA ASP A 307 -16.73 -25.09 17.82
C ASP A 307 -17.04 -23.57 17.81
N LYS A 308 -18.16 -23.19 18.43
CA LYS A 308 -18.59 -21.78 18.55
C LYS A 308 -17.61 -20.93 19.37
N GLY A 309 -16.91 -21.51 20.35
CA GLY A 309 -15.92 -20.80 21.16
C GLY A 309 -14.70 -20.38 20.34
N LEU A 310 -14.21 -21.27 19.46
CA LEU A 310 -13.12 -20.95 18.53
C LEU A 310 -13.52 -19.88 17.51
N LEU A 311 -14.76 -19.94 16.99
CA LEU A 311 -15.27 -18.92 16.08
C LEU A 311 -15.41 -17.56 16.77
N MET A 312 -15.90 -17.52 18.01
CA MET A 312 -15.98 -16.27 18.79
C MET A 312 -14.58 -15.71 19.08
N LYS A 313 -13.60 -16.56 19.37
CA LYS A 313 -12.20 -16.14 19.55
C LYS A 313 -11.61 -15.54 18.26
N SER A 314 -11.89 -16.16 17.11
CA SER A 314 -11.51 -15.62 15.80
C SER A 314 -12.10 -14.24 15.56
N TYR A 315 -13.42 -14.08 15.78
CA TYR A 315 -14.12 -12.80 15.67
C TYR A 315 -13.46 -11.72 16.53
N ASN A 316 -13.24 -12.01 17.82
CA ASN A 316 -12.62 -11.08 18.76
C ASN A 316 -11.19 -10.71 18.34
N HIS A 317 -10.43 -11.62 17.73
CA HIS A 317 -9.11 -11.29 17.21
C HIS A 317 -9.17 -10.39 15.97
N PHE A 318 -10.10 -10.60 15.04
CA PHE A 318 -10.27 -9.69 13.91
C PHE A 318 -10.56 -8.26 14.36
N ILE A 319 -11.49 -8.08 15.30
CA ILE A 319 -11.84 -6.76 15.81
C ILE A 319 -10.75 -6.19 16.72
N GLY A 320 -10.40 -6.90 17.79
CA GLY A 320 -9.56 -6.37 18.86
C GLY A 320 -8.07 -6.28 18.52
N LYS A 321 -7.56 -7.12 17.60
CA LYS A 321 -6.13 -7.12 17.23
C LYS A 321 -5.85 -6.53 15.86
N ARG A 322 -6.84 -6.51 14.96
CA ARG A 322 -6.66 -6.07 13.57
C ARG A 322 -7.55 -4.90 13.17
N SER A 323 -8.54 -4.53 13.99
CA SER A 323 -9.61 -3.59 13.62
C SER A 323 -10.24 -3.94 12.25
N ASP A 324 -10.41 -5.25 12.01
CA ASP A 324 -10.83 -5.82 10.73
C ASP A 324 -12.31 -6.21 10.79
N TYR A 325 -13.16 -5.23 10.52
CA TYR A 325 -14.61 -5.40 10.53
C TYR A 325 -15.09 -6.21 9.33
N PHE A 326 -14.36 -6.20 8.21
CA PHE A 326 -14.73 -6.94 7.00
C PHE A 326 -14.56 -8.44 7.16
N PHE A 327 -13.37 -8.92 7.54
CA PHE A 327 -13.14 -10.35 7.71
C PHE A 327 -13.71 -10.91 9.01
N SER A 328 -14.00 -10.06 10.00
CA SER A 328 -14.76 -10.48 11.20
C SER A 328 -16.13 -11.09 10.89
N LYS A 329 -16.73 -10.79 9.72
CA LYS A 329 -17.99 -11.42 9.30
C LYS A 329 -17.85 -12.93 9.08
N LEU A 330 -16.67 -13.42 8.68
CA LEU A 330 -16.42 -14.84 8.41
C LEU A 330 -16.82 -15.75 9.58
N PRO A 331 -16.27 -15.58 10.80
CA PRO A 331 -16.68 -16.39 11.94
C PRO A 331 -18.14 -16.17 12.36
N LEU A 332 -18.70 -14.96 12.21
CA LEU A 332 -20.12 -14.71 12.51
C LEU A 332 -21.04 -15.52 11.61
N ASP A 333 -20.77 -15.54 10.32
CA ASP A 333 -21.59 -16.26 9.35
C ASP A 333 -21.43 -17.78 9.48
N ALA A 334 -20.26 -18.26 9.90
CA ALA A 334 -20.08 -19.67 10.26
C ALA A 334 -20.90 -20.05 11.50
N MET A 335 -20.92 -19.21 12.55
CA MET A 335 -21.69 -19.48 13.77
C MET A 335 -23.20 -19.58 13.50
N LYS A 336 -23.74 -18.79 12.58
CA LYS A 336 -25.16 -18.86 12.16
C LYS A 336 -25.52 -20.17 11.48
N LYS A 337 -24.55 -20.87 10.89
CA LYS A 337 -24.71 -22.14 10.16
C LYS A 337 -24.46 -23.37 11.05
N LEU A 338 -24.06 -23.18 12.30
CA LEU A 338 -23.84 -24.23 13.31
C LEU A 338 -25.07 -24.41 14.20
#